data_AF-A0A1H0GP68-F1
#
_entry.id   AF-A0A1H0GP68-F1
#
_cell.length_a   1.000
_cell.length_b   1.000
_cell.length_c   1.000
_cell.angle_alpha   90.00
_cell.angle_beta   90.00
_cell.angle_gamma   90.00
#
_symmetry.space_group_name_H-M   'P 1'
#
loop_
_entity.id
_entity.type
_entity.pdbx_description
1 polymer ?
#
loop_
_entity_poly.entity_id
_entity_poly.type
_entity_poly.pdbx_seq_one_letter_code
_entity_poly.pdbx_strand_id
1 'polypeptide(L)' 'MRIQIQLAVSGEMVKQDVLEIAEYKLGEMTDEEIESAIEIKIRTWVDRTVQVEWEVLE' A
#
# COMPACT_ATOMS: atom_id res chain seq x y z
N MET A 1 -5.54 -12.67 5.35
CA MET A 1 -6.24 -11.73 4.42
C MET A 1 -5.29 -11.24 3.32
N ARG A 2 -5.78 -11.11 2.08
CA ARG A 2 -5.00 -10.59 0.92
C ARG A 2 -5.62 -9.28 0.43
N ILE A 3 -4.78 -8.28 0.18
CA ILE A 3 -5.20 -6.93 -0.26
C ILE A 3 -4.53 -6.66 -1.60
N GLN A 4 -5.32 -6.44 -2.64
CA GLN A 4 -4.80 -6.04 -3.94
C GLN A 4 -4.56 -4.53 -3.95
N ILE A 5 -3.37 -4.12 -4.40
CA ILE A 5 -3.00 -2.72 -4.60
C ILE A 5 -2.77 -2.47 -6.08
N GLN A 6 -3.26 -1.34 -6.57
CA GLN A 6 -3.01 -0.84 -7.91
C GLN A 6 -2.51 0.60 -7.81
N LEU A 7 -1.33 0.86 -8.37
CA LEU A 7 -0.77 2.19 -8.52
C LEU A 7 -0.93 2.63 -9.97
N ALA A 8 -1.53 3.80 -10.15
CA ALA A 8 -1.65 4.44 -11.44
C ALA A 8 -0.94 5.80 -11.43
N VAL A 9 -0.30 6.14 -12.55
CA VAL A 9 0.31 7.46 -12.78
C VAL A 9 -0.33 8.00 -14.06
N SER A 10 -0.86 9.22 -14.00
CA SER A 10 -1.58 9.85 -15.13
C SER A 10 -2.76 9.02 -15.67
N GLY A 11 -3.41 8.22 -14.81
CA GLY A 11 -4.53 7.35 -15.17
C GLY A 11 -4.12 6.01 -15.79
N GLU A 12 -2.83 5.78 -16.03
CA GLU A 12 -2.30 4.50 -16.51
C GLU A 12 -1.85 3.64 -15.34
N MET A 13 -2.28 2.38 -15.30
CA MET A 13 -1.85 1.44 -14.28
C MET A 13 -0.39 1.04 -14.53
N VAL A 14 0.49 1.44 -13.62
CA VAL A 14 1.94 1.22 -13.73
C VAL A 14 2.43 0.08 -12.84
N LYS A 15 1.67 -0.30 -11.81
CA LYS A 15 2.02 -1.40 -10.92
C LYS A 15 0.79 -2.03 -10.27
N GLN A 16 0.81 -3.35 -10.14
CA GLN A 16 -0.13 -4.12 -9.35
C GLN A 16 0.66 -4.99 -8.35
N ASP A 17 0.16 -5.10 -7.13
CA ASP A 17 0.78 -5.91 -6.07
C ASP A 17 -0.28 -6.52 -5.14
N VAL A 18 0.10 -7.51 -4.35
CA VAL A 18 -0.75 -8.14 -3.34
C VAL A 18 -0.04 -8.10 -1.99
N LEU A 19 -0.63 -7.40 -1.03
CA LEU A 19 -0.18 -7.43 0.35
C LEU A 19 -0.90 -8.53 1.12
N GLU A 20 -0.13 -9.28 1.90
CA GLU A 20 -0.68 -10.31 2.79
C GLU A 20 -0.60 -9.85 4.25
N ILE A 21 -1.74 -9.94 4.93
CA ILE A 21 -1.85 -9.78 6.38
C ILE A 21 -2.13 -11.16 6.96
N ALA A 22 -1.21 -11.62 7.81
CA ALA A 22 -1.30 -12.92 8.46
C ALA A 22 -2.49 -12.96 9.43
N GLU A 23 -3.28 -14.03 9.34
CA GLU A 23 -4.58 -14.13 10.03
C GLU A 23 -4.47 -14.16 11.55
N TYR A 24 -3.37 -14.68 12.10
CA TYR A 24 -3.13 -14.67 13.54
C TYR A 24 -3.00 -13.25 14.11
N LYS A 25 -2.71 -12.24 13.27
CA LYS A 25 -2.70 -10.84 13.69
C LYS A 25 -4.09 -10.24 13.75
N LEU A 26 -5.09 -10.84 13.10
CA LEU A 26 -6.44 -10.31 12.96
C LEU A 26 -7.42 -10.84 14.01
N GLY A 27 -7.12 -11.99 14.63
CA GLY A 27 -8.07 -12.74 15.46
C GLY A 27 -8.58 -12.03 16.72
N GLU A 28 -7.88 -10.99 17.19
CA GLU A 28 -8.27 -10.18 18.37
C GLU A 28 -8.57 -8.72 18.01
N MET A 29 -8.47 -8.35 16.73
CA MET A 29 -8.63 -6.98 16.28
C MET A 29 -10.10 -6.69 15.99
N THR A 30 -10.55 -5.53 16.46
CA THR A 30 -11.80 -4.92 16.00
C THR A 30 -11.69 -4.49 14.54
N ASP A 31 -12.83 -4.28 13.88
CA ASP A 31 -12.85 -3.83 12.48
C ASP A 31 -12.08 -2.52 12.27
N GLU A 32 -12.20 -1.56 13.21
CA GLU A 32 -11.47 -0.28 13.16
C GLU A 32 -9.95 -0.46 13.24
N GLU A 33 -9.48 -1.41 14.05
CA GLU A 33 -8.06 -1.72 14.16
C GLU A 33 -7.57 -2.44 12.90
N ILE A 34 -8.39 -3.31 12.30
CA ILE A 34 -8.09 -3.97 11.03
C ILE A 34 -7.93 -2.92 9.93
N GLU A 35 -8.87 -1.98 9.82
CA GLU A 35 -8.79 -0.86 8.86
C GLU A 35 -7.51 -0.04 9.05
N SER A 36 -7.19 0.31 10.30
CA SER A 36 -5.96 1.04 10.63
C SER A 36 -4.70 0.27 10.24
N ALA A 37 -4.67 -1.05 10.46
CA ALA A 37 -3.54 -1.89 10.07
C ALA A 37 -3.40 -2.02 8.55
N ILE A 38 -4.51 -2.07 7.81
CA ILE A 38 -4.52 -2.02 6.35
C ILE A 38 -3.93 -0.70 5.86
N GLU A 39 -4.36 0.43 6.43
CA GLU A 39 -3.87 1.76 6.04
C GLU A 39 -2.35 1.87 6.24
N ILE A 40 -1.85 1.46 7.41
CA ILE A 40 -0.41 1.47 7.72
C ILE A 40 0.36 0.60 6.72
N LYS A 41 -0.16 -0.58 6.37
CA LYS A 41 0.46 -1.49 5.40
C LYS A 41 0.53 -0.89 4.01
N ILE A 42 -0.55 -0.26 3.54
CA ILE A 42 -0.60 0.39 2.24
C ILE A 42 0.37 1.57 2.20
N ARG A 43 0.37 2.44 3.22
CA ARG A 43 1.30 3.57 3.29
C ARG A 43 2.76 3.11 3.28
N THR A 44 3.10 2.10 4.08
CA THR A 44 4.44 1.50 4.09
C THR A 44 4.84 0.95 2.71
N TRP A 45 3.88 0.37 1.96
CA TRP A 45 4.14 -0.11 0.62
C TRP A 45 4.36 1.05 -0.37
N VAL A 46 3.56 2.11 -0.30
CA VAL A 46 3.72 3.31 -1.14
C VAL A 46 5.09 3.94 -0.91
N ASP A 47 5.47 4.17 0.36
CA ASP A 47 6.74 4.79 0.74
C ASP A 47 7.96 4.01 0.21
N ARG A 48 7.84 2.69 0.06
CA ARG A 48 8.92 1.83 -0.47
C ARG A 48 8.91 1.72 -2.00
N THR A 49 7.77 2.00 -2.63
CA THR A 49 7.53 1.71 -4.04
C THR A 49 7.66 2.95 -4.91
N VAL A 50 7.32 4.12 -4.36
CA VAL A 50 7.27 5.38 -5.10
C VAL A 50 8.44 6.25 -4.69
N GLN A 51 9.28 6.59 -5.66
CA GLN A 51 10.33 7.60 -5.55
C GLN A 51 10.17 8.56 -6.71
N VAL A 52 10.28 9.86 -6.42
CA VAL A 52 10.20 10.93 -7.43
C VAL A 52 11.50 11.70 -7.37
N GLU A 53 12.17 11.81 -8.51
CA GLU A 53 13.39 12.59 -8.69
C GLU A 53 13.13 13.72 -9.68
N TRP A 54 13.81 14.85 -9.51
CA TRP A 54 13.72 15.98 -10.43
C TRP A 54 15.07 16.71 -10.51
N GLU A 55 15.28 17.37 -11.63
CA GLU A 55 16.42 18.24 -11.90
C GLU A 55 15.91 19.52 -12.57
N VAL A 56 16.58 20.65 -12.33
CA VAL A 56 16.32 21.91 -13.05
C VAL A 56 17.24 21.95 -14.25
N LEU A 57 16.67 22.04 -15.45
CA LEU A 57 17.41 22.14 -16.70
C LEU A 57 17.66 23.61 -17.06
N GLU A 58 18.86 23.93 -17.54
CA GLU A 58 19.24 25.26 -18.09
C GLU A 58 18.70 25.50 -19.51
#